data_AF-A0A6S5TPS9-F1
#
_entry.id   AF-A0A6S5TPS9-F1
#
_cell.length_a   1.000
_cell.length_b   1.000
_cell.length_c   1.000
_cell.angle_alpha   90.00
_cell.angle_beta   90.00
_cell.angle_gamma   90.00
#
_symmetry.space_group_name_H-M   'P 1'
#
loop_
_entity.id
_entity.type
_entity.pdbx_description
1 polymer ?
#
loop_
_entity_poly.entity_id
_entity_poly.type
_entity_poly.pdbx_seq_one_letter_code
_entity_poly.pdbx_strand_id
1 'polypeptide(L)'
;MSNGTFSEQMGAMALVDELRLQQRQMQEHLDLPRRREEVAERIRGYYQRQGIACDDALIEQGVREFFARRLVFEAPALSWPRRLLAGLLLRRALTAWLLVGVALLGGTLLATKQHQSPAPSQPSKSSVASAGNGLAVPAPQWSSKAEQAAYQARLEQYTQLMARIDAMPLSSDMRARLMPYALSTGPLVANHQPAASSQALRELQLFTDFVESKLQLVIPDGTGEVSGYERCLMGDTCQRGSKDGKAWFLVFQGHDPQGRVVTMPVLGSNGLTTFTDTVGVQVSRAQYLRSRKSKRATGHIDKPIFGKKDAYSLDRGFDARIIPGGRYDNPSEDPQYITARF
;
A
#
# COMPACT_ATOMS: atom_id res chain seq x y z
N MET A 1 10.05 -24.06 33.21
CA MET A 1 9.42 -22.91 33.91
C MET A 1 10.29 -21.71 33.61
N SER A 2 9.97 -21.00 32.53
CA SER A 2 10.80 -19.91 32.02
C SER A 2 10.45 -18.62 32.75
N ASN A 3 11.36 -18.19 33.63
CA ASN A 3 11.34 -16.86 34.22
C ASN A 3 11.62 -15.85 33.09
N GLY A 4 10.58 -15.41 32.38
CA GLY A 4 10.65 -14.20 31.57
C GLY A 4 11.16 -13.07 32.48
N THR A 5 12.20 -12.38 32.05
CA THR A 5 12.85 -11.41 32.91
C THR A 5 11.86 -10.28 33.20
N PHE A 6 11.70 -9.87 34.45
CA PHE A 6 10.80 -8.78 34.86
C PHE A 6 10.99 -7.50 34.00
N SER A 7 12.21 -7.30 33.50
CA SER A 7 12.57 -6.26 32.53
C SER A 7 11.79 -6.34 31.21
N GLU A 8 11.64 -7.54 30.62
CA GLU A 8 10.86 -7.74 29.39
C GLU A 8 9.37 -7.47 29.63
N GLN A 9 8.84 -7.86 30.78
CA GLN A 9 7.45 -7.58 31.16
C GLN A 9 7.20 -6.08 31.34
N MET A 10 8.12 -5.37 32.01
CA MET A 10 8.01 -3.91 32.17
C MET A 10 8.18 -3.17 30.84
N GLY A 11 9.10 -3.61 29.97
CA GLY A 11 9.28 -3.04 28.63
C GLY A 11 8.06 -3.23 27.73
N ALA A 12 7.47 -4.43 27.73
CA ALA A 12 6.24 -4.71 27.00
C ALA A 12 5.05 -3.89 27.51
N MET A 13 4.94 -3.71 28.83
CA MET A 13 3.88 -2.91 29.45
C MET A 13 4.00 -1.42 29.09
N ALA A 14 5.22 -0.87 29.08
CA ALA A 14 5.47 0.51 28.66
C ALA A 14 5.07 0.75 27.19
N LEU A 15 5.39 -0.19 26.30
CA LEU A 15 5.01 -0.12 24.89
C LEU A 15 3.48 -0.20 24.70
N VAL A 16 2.81 -1.08 25.45
CA VAL A 16 1.35 -1.19 25.41
C VAL A 16 0.67 0.09 25.91
N ASP A 17 1.18 0.70 26.98
CA ASP A 17 0.66 1.97 27.49
C ASP A 17 0.88 3.11 26.50
N GLU A 18 2.02 3.14 25.80
CA GLU A 18 2.29 4.11 24.74
C GLU A 18 1.31 3.94 23.57
N LEU A 19 1.11 2.70 23.09
CA LEU A 19 0.12 2.41 22.04
C LEU A 19 -1.30 2.77 22.47
N ARG A 20 -1.64 2.55 23.74
CA ARG A 20 -2.95 2.91 24.32
C ARG A 20 -3.13 4.43 24.37
N LEU A 21 -2.08 5.17 24.73
CA LEU A 21 -2.11 6.64 24.72
C LEU A 21 -2.27 7.17 23.28
N GLN A 22 -1.50 6.61 22.35
CA GLN A 22 -1.54 6.98 20.94
C GLN A 22 -2.92 6.69 20.33
N GLN A 23 -3.54 5.54 20.64
CA GLN A 23 -4.91 5.23 20.23
C GLN A 23 -5.94 6.21 20.80
N ARG A 24 -5.84 6.58 22.08
CA ARG A 24 -6.74 7.56 22.70
C ARG A 24 -6.62 8.93 22.03
N GLN A 25 -5.41 9.39 21.76
CA GLN A 25 -5.17 10.65 21.03
C GLN A 25 -5.70 10.58 19.59
N MET A 26 -5.51 9.45 18.90
CA MET A 26 -6.04 9.27 17.55
C MET A 26 -7.57 9.32 17.53
N GLN A 27 -8.24 8.67 18.49
CA GLN A 27 -9.69 8.69 18.62
C GLN A 27 -10.20 10.11 18.90
N GLU A 28 -9.56 10.83 19.83
CA GLU A 28 -9.92 12.23 20.16
C GLU A 28 -9.81 13.17 18.95
N HIS A 29 -8.87 12.91 18.04
CA HIS A 29 -8.73 13.65 16.77
C HIS A 29 -9.64 13.13 15.63
N LEU A 30 -10.13 11.89 15.70
CA LEU A 30 -10.96 11.23 14.68
C LEU A 30 -12.46 11.19 15.03
N ASP A 31 -12.89 11.76 16.16
CA ASP A 31 -14.29 11.84 16.58
C ASP A 31 -15.11 12.80 15.70
N LEU A 32 -15.49 12.29 14.52
CA LEU A 32 -16.34 12.97 13.54
C LEU A 32 -17.69 13.46 14.11
N PRO A 33 -18.41 12.73 14.99
CA PRO A 33 -19.67 13.21 15.55
C PRO A 33 -19.48 14.47 16.41
N ARG A 34 -18.51 14.44 17.33
CA ARG A 34 -18.20 15.57 18.23
C ARG A 34 -17.75 16.81 17.45
N ARG A 35 -16.90 16.62 16.42
CA ARG A 35 -16.49 17.71 15.52
C ARG A 35 -17.65 18.32 14.73
N ARG A 36 -18.66 17.53 14.36
CA ARG A 36 -19.85 18.04 13.66
C ARG A 36 -20.69 18.92 14.59
N GLU A 37 -20.85 18.51 15.84
CA GLU A 37 -21.56 19.30 16.87
C GLU A 37 -20.85 20.63 17.16
N GLU A 38 -19.54 20.62 17.37
CA GLU A 38 -18.73 21.84 17.57
C GLU A 38 -18.86 22.82 16.39
N VAL A 39 -18.84 22.31 15.15
CA VAL A 39 -18.97 23.13 13.94
C VAL A 39 -20.41 23.64 13.79
N ALA A 40 -21.42 22.82 14.07
CA ALA A 40 -22.82 23.22 14.04
C ALA A 40 -23.09 24.35 15.06
N GLU A 41 -22.57 24.24 16.30
CA GLU A 41 -22.66 25.29 17.32
C GLU A 41 -22.00 26.60 16.87
N ARG A 42 -20.81 26.52 16.27
CA ARG A 42 -20.10 27.70 15.77
C ARG A 42 -20.87 28.40 14.66
N ILE A 43 -21.51 27.63 13.77
CA ILE A 43 -22.37 28.15 12.68
C ILE A 43 -23.66 28.76 13.25
N ARG A 44 -24.29 28.09 14.21
CA ARG A 44 -25.47 28.59 14.93
C ARG A 44 -25.18 29.96 15.56
N GLY A 45 -24.07 30.07 16.29
CA GLY A 45 -23.62 31.33 16.89
C GLY A 45 -23.28 32.42 15.85
N TYR A 46 -22.83 32.04 14.65
CA TYR A 46 -22.58 32.98 13.56
C TYR A 46 -23.88 33.58 13.01
N TYR A 47 -24.88 32.76 12.70
CA TYR A 47 -26.16 33.24 12.18
C TYR A 47 -26.99 34.01 13.21
N GLN A 48 -26.93 33.60 14.48
CA GLN A 48 -27.56 34.34 15.59
C GLN A 48 -26.99 35.75 15.74
N ARG A 49 -25.67 35.93 15.63
CA ARG A 49 -25.04 37.26 15.67
C ARG A 49 -25.39 38.14 14.45
N GLN A 50 -25.75 37.53 13.33
CA GLN A 50 -26.19 38.26 12.13
C GLN A 50 -27.69 38.53 12.09
N GLY A 51 -28.45 38.11 13.12
CA GLY A 51 -29.89 38.33 13.20
C GLY A 51 -30.69 37.51 12.18
N ILE A 52 -30.12 36.45 11.62
CA ILE A 52 -30.79 35.57 10.65
C ILE A 52 -31.32 34.36 11.41
N ALA A 53 -32.64 34.20 11.46
CA ALA A 53 -33.30 33.02 12.01
C ALA A 53 -33.10 31.84 11.05
N CYS A 54 -32.23 30.90 11.41
CA CYS A 54 -31.96 29.69 10.63
C CYS A 54 -32.37 28.47 11.47
N ASP A 55 -33.09 27.52 10.86
CA ASP A 55 -33.57 26.32 11.54
C ASP A 55 -32.41 25.39 11.92
N ASP A 56 -32.49 24.81 13.11
CA ASP A 56 -31.38 24.05 13.69
C ASP A 56 -31.15 22.72 12.97
N ALA A 57 -32.25 22.10 12.54
CA ALA A 57 -32.22 20.89 11.73
C ALA A 57 -31.55 21.14 10.36
N LEU A 58 -31.72 22.34 9.79
CA LEU A 58 -31.10 22.73 8.52
C LEU A 58 -29.57 22.92 8.67
N ILE A 59 -29.13 23.50 9.78
CA ILE A 59 -27.70 23.65 10.11
C ILE A 59 -27.05 22.28 10.28
N GLU A 60 -27.66 21.39 11.05
CA GLU A 60 -27.16 20.03 11.24
C GLU A 60 -27.09 19.23 9.94
N GLN A 61 -28.13 19.32 9.10
CA GLN A 61 -28.15 18.67 7.78
C GLN A 61 -27.03 19.21 6.88
N GLY A 62 -26.85 20.53 6.83
CA GLY A 62 -25.80 21.18 6.01
C GLY A 62 -24.39 20.78 6.44
N VAL A 63 -24.12 20.75 7.75
CA VAL A 63 -22.83 20.30 8.31
C VAL A 63 -22.59 18.83 7.97
N ARG A 64 -23.63 17.99 8.10
CA ARG A 64 -23.54 16.56 7.78
C ARG A 64 -23.21 16.32 6.30
N GLU A 65 -23.86 17.03 5.38
CA GLU A 65 -23.56 16.94 3.94
C GLU A 65 -22.16 17.47 3.61
N PHE A 66 -21.73 18.58 4.22
CA PHE A 66 -20.40 19.14 4.01
C PHE A 66 -19.29 18.15 4.37
N PHE A 67 -19.41 17.50 5.53
CA PHE A 67 -18.45 16.46 5.93
C PHE A 67 -18.55 15.19 5.09
N ALA A 68 -19.73 14.84 4.56
CA ALA A 68 -19.89 13.71 3.65
C ALA A 68 -19.19 13.94 2.30
N ARG A 69 -19.30 15.14 1.72
CA ARG A 69 -18.65 15.47 0.44
C ARG A 69 -17.13 15.54 0.53
N ARG A 70 -16.59 15.95 1.68
CA ARG A 70 -15.13 16.09 1.90
C ARG A 70 -14.37 14.75 1.87
N LEU A 71 -15.07 13.64 2.05
CA LEU A 71 -14.52 12.28 2.01
C LEU A 71 -14.65 11.62 0.63
N VAL A 72 -15.29 12.29 -0.33
CA VAL A 72 -15.51 11.77 -1.68
C VAL A 72 -14.64 12.56 -2.66
N PHE A 73 -13.83 11.85 -3.44
CA PHE A 73 -13.10 12.47 -4.54
C PHE A 73 -14.07 12.75 -5.69
N GLU A 74 -14.49 14.01 -5.85
CA GLU A 74 -15.17 14.46 -7.06
C GLU A 74 -14.14 14.72 -8.15
N ALA A 75 -14.04 13.79 -9.11
CA ALA A 75 -13.16 13.98 -10.26
C ALA A 75 -13.64 15.19 -11.08
N PRO A 76 -12.79 16.21 -11.31
CA PRO A 76 -13.18 17.36 -12.12
C PRO A 76 -13.52 16.89 -13.53
N ALA A 77 -14.64 17.36 -14.07
CA ALA A 77 -15.08 17.02 -15.42
C ALA A 77 -14.06 17.54 -16.44
N LEU A 78 -13.15 16.66 -16.87
CA LEU A 78 -12.14 17.00 -17.88
C LEU A 78 -12.83 17.28 -19.21
N SER A 79 -12.58 18.47 -19.77
CA SER A 79 -13.00 18.84 -21.11
C SER A 79 -12.45 17.86 -22.15
N TRP A 80 -13.22 17.59 -23.20
CA TRP A 80 -12.88 16.64 -24.25
C TRP A 80 -11.46 16.77 -24.83
N PRO A 81 -10.92 17.97 -25.14
CA PRO A 81 -9.55 18.10 -25.63
C PRO A 81 -8.50 17.67 -24.59
N ARG A 82 -8.75 17.88 -23.30
CA ARG A 82 -7.86 17.42 -22.21
C ARG A 82 -7.91 15.91 -22.03
N ARG A 83 -9.06 15.27 -22.29
CA ARG A 83 -9.18 13.80 -22.27
C ARG A 83 -8.38 13.16 -23.41
N LEU A 84 -8.40 13.75 -24.60
CA LEU A 84 -7.59 13.28 -25.72
C LEU A 84 -6.10 13.45 -25.47
N LEU A 85 -5.66 14.62 -24.97
CA LEU A 85 -4.25 14.87 -24.63
C LEU A 85 -3.76 13.93 -23.52
N ALA A 86 -4.56 13.71 -22.48
CA ALA A 86 -4.25 12.75 -21.44
C ALA A 86 -4.13 11.34 -22.01
N GLY A 87 -5.07 10.91 -22.86
CA GLY A 87 -4.99 9.61 -23.54
C GLY A 87 -3.74 9.47 -24.42
N LEU A 88 -3.33 10.53 -25.11
CA LEU A 88 -2.13 10.56 -25.94
C LEU A 88 -0.85 10.46 -25.07
N LEU A 89 -0.79 11.18 -23.95
CA LEU A 89 0.35 11.19 -23.02
C LEU A 89 0.48 9.88 -22.22
N LEU A 90 -0.64 9.21 -21.91
CA LEU A 90 -0.61 7.90 -21.26
C LEU A 90 -0.23 6.76 -22.22
N ARG A 91 -0.39 6.94 -23.54
CA ARG A 91 0.11 6.00 -24.56
C ARG A 91 1.59 6.24 -24.84
N ARG A 92 2.43 5.90 -23.85
CA ARG A 92 3.89 6.11 -23.80
C ARG A 92 4.66 5.66 -25.04
N ALA A 93 4.14 4.69 -25.80
CA ALA A 93 4.76 4.22 -27.04
C ALA A 93 4.66 5.22 -28.20
N LEU A 94 3.56 5.98 -28.32
CA LEU A 94 3.39 6.97 -29.39
C LEU A 94 4.14 8.27 -29.10
N THR A 95 4.23 8.67 -27.83
CA THR A 95 4.98 9.85 -27.41
C THR A 95 6.48 9.69 -27.63
N ALA A 96 7.01 8.47 -27.44
CA ALA A 96 8.43 8.18 -27.71
C ALA A 96 8.78 8.38 -29.19
N TRP A 97 7.93 7.90 -30.11
CA TRP A 97 8.12 8.10 -31.56
C TRP A 97 7.98 9.56 -32.00
N LEU A 98 7.06 10.33 -31.41
CA LEU A 98 6.94 11.77 -31.67
C LEU A 98 8.18 12.56 -31.24
N LEU A 99 8.74 12.25 -30.06
CA LEU A 99 9.97 12.91 -29.59
C LEU A 99 11.19 12.55 -30.45
N VAL A 100 11.28 11.30 -30.93
CA VAL A 100 12.33 10.88 -31.89
C VAL A 100 12.17 11.61 -33.23
N GLY A 101 10.94 11.78 -33.72
CA GLY A 101 10.67 12.54 -34.95
C GLY A 101 11.06 14.02 -34.85
N VAL A 102 10.75 14.66 -33.71
CA VAL A 102 11.14 16.06 -33.45
C VAL A 102 12.66 16.20 -33.30
N ALA A 103 13.33 15.25 -32.66
CA ALA A 103 14.79 15.25 -32.54
C ALA A 103 15.50 15.06 -33.90
N LEU A 104 14.96 14.22 -34.78
CA LEU A 104 15.48 14.04 -36.15
C LEU A 104 15.30 15.30 -37.00
N LEU A 105 14.15 15.98 -36.91
CA LEU A 105 13.92 17.25 -37.60
C LEU A 105 14.80 18.38 -37.04
N GLY A 106 14.97 18.47 -35.71
CA GLY A 106 15.86 19.45 -35.07
C GLY A 106 17.35 19.27 -35.43
N GLY A 107 17.81 18.02 -35.58
CA GLY A 107 19.19 17.69 -35.98
C GLY A 107 19.55 18.18 -37.39
N THR A 108 18.61 18.15 -38.33
CA THR A 108 18.85 18.61 -39.71
C THR A 108 18.99 20.13 -39.85
N LEU A 109 18.44 20.92 -38.92
CA LEU A 109 18.52 22.38 -38.94
C LEU A 109 19.82 22.94 -38.32
N LEU A 110 20.54 22.16 -37.51
CA LEU A 110 21.80 22.58 -36.88
C LEU A 110 23.05 22.26 -37.73
N ALA A 111 22.95 21.35 -38.71
CA ALA A 111 24.08 20.95 -39.56
C ALA A 111 24.46 21.98 -40.65
N THR A 112 23.63 23.00 -40.92
CA THR A 112 23.86 23.98 -41.99
C THR A 112 24.59 25.25 -41.53
N LYS A 113 25.00 25.35 -40.26
CA LYS A 113 25.54 26.59 -39.66
C LYS A 113 26.97 26.55 -39.12
N GLN A 114 27.78 25.54 -39.45
CA GLN A 114 29.18 25.49 -39.00
C GLN A 114 30.15 25.16 -40.13
N HIS A 115 30.46 26.19 -40.93
CA HIS A 115 31.69 26.29 -41.70
C HIS A 115 32.21 27.72 -41.57
N GLN A 116 33.12 27.97 -40.62
CA GLN A 116 34.22 28.93 -40.73
C GLN A 116 35.12 28.83 -39.48
N SER A 117 36.39 28.51 -39.70
CA SER A 117 37.52 28.54 -38.74
C SER A 117 38.35 29.86 -38.95
N PRO A 118 39.47 30.15 -38.27
CA PRO A 118 39.84 30.10 -36.83
C PRO A 118 40.63 31.36 -36.31
N ALA A 119 41.03 31.33 -35.03
CA ALA A 119 42.27 31.92 -34.41
C ALA A 119 42.24 33.38 -33.80
N PRO A 120 43.25 33.82 -33.00
CA PRO A 120 43.13 34.07 -31.54
C PRO A 120 43.59 35.46 -31.02
N SER A 121 43.19 35.90 -29.81
CA SER A 121 43.97 36.69 -28.81
C SER A 121 43.09 37.28 -27.68
N GLN A 122 43.69 37.41 -26.49
CA GLN A 122 43.16 37.74 -25.14
C GLN A 122 43.02 39.28 -24.90
N PRO A 123 42.88 39.87 -23.67
CA PRO A 123 42.39 39.42 -22.34
C PRO A 123 41.26 40.38 -21.78
N SER A 124 40.50 40.12 -20.71
CA SER A 124 40.91 40.28 -19.31
C SER A 124 39.73 40.19 -18.31
N LYS A 125 39.97 39.43 -17.23
CA LYS A 125 39.61 39.64 -15.82
C LYS A 125 38.14 39.61 -15.38
N SER A 126 37.79 38.50 -14.73
CA SER A 126 37.36 38.53 -13.33
C SER A 126 37.80 37.26 -12.60
N SER A 127 38.53 37.46 -11.51
CA SER A 127 39.09 36.46 -10.63
C SER A 127 38.11 36.12 -9.51
N VAL A 128 37.83 34.84 -9.26
CA VAL A 128 37.86 34.24 -7.91
C VAL A 128 38.14 32.74 -8.06
N ALA A 129 39.26 32.36 -7.44
CA ALA A 129 39.63 31.10 -6.81
C ALA A 129 39.22 29.74 -7.42
N SER A 130 40.28 28.95 -7.58
CA SER A 130 40.46 27.61 -8.10
C SER A 130 39.80 26.48 -7.32
N ALA A 131 39.64 25.38 -8.07
CA ALA A 131 39.99 24.00 -7.72
C ALA A 131 38.96 23.16 -6.96
N GLY A 132 38.35 22.24 -7.71
CA GLY A 132 37.65 21.08 -7.20
C GLY A 132 36.86 20.35 -8.28
N ASN A 133 37.56 19.73 -9.24
CA ASN A 133 36.95 18.71 -10.08
C ASN A 133 36.42 17.59 -9.18
N GLY A 134 35.11 17.38 -9.20
CA GLY A 134 34.45 16.27 -8.56
C GLY A 134 32.95 16.38 -8.79
N LEU A 135 32.35 15.34 -9.33
CA LEU A 135 30.90 15.15 -9.50
C LEU A 135 30.21 15.08 -8.14
N ALA A 136 30.24 16.15 -7.37
CA ALA A 136 29.53 16.27 -6.11
C ALA A 136 28.13 16.80 -6.41
N VAL A 137 27.16 15.89 -6.46
CA VAL A 137 25.76 16.25 -6.21
C VAL A 137 25.76 17.06 -4.91
N PRO A 138 25.21 18.30 -4.88
CA PRO A 138 25.23 19.12 -3.68
C PRO A 138 24.57 18.35 -2.55
N ALA A 139 25.29 18.25 -1.42
CA ALA A 139 24.77 17.58 -0.24
C ALA A 139 23.44 18.24 0.19
N PRO A 140 22.43 17.45 0.58
CA PRO A 140 21.16 17.95 1.08
C PRO A 140 21.38 18.93 2.24
N GLN A 141 20.69 20.07 2.21
CA GLN A 141 20.67 21.02 3.32
C GLN A 141 19.72 20.49 4.39
N TRP A 142 20.27 19.96 5.48
CA TRP A 142 19.50 19.42 6.60
C TRP A 142 18.91 20.56 7.43
N SER A 143 17.61 20.51 7.73
CA SER A 143 17.00 21.51 8.63
C SER A 143 17.37 21.27 10.10
N SER A 144 17.73 20.04 10.47
CA SER A 144 18.08 19.69 11.86
C SER A 144 18.99 18.46 12.01
N LYS A 145 19.67 18.33 13.16
CA LYS A 145 20.41 17.12 13.56
C LYS A 145 19.50 15.89 13.64
N ALA A 146 18.23 16.09 14.01
CA ALA A 146 17.23 15.02 14.07
C ALA A 146 16.90 14.46 12.68
N GLU A 147 16.78 15.32 11.66
CA GLU A 147 16.54 14.88 10.28
C GLU A 147 17.73 14.13 9.68
N GLN A 148 18.96 14.55 10.03
CA GLN A 148 20.18 13.81 9.67
C GLN A 148 20.15 12.41 10.26
N ALA A 149 19.88 12.29 11.56
CA ALA A 149 19.79 11.00 12.24
C ALA A 149 18.68 10.11 11.64
N ALA A 150 17.51 10.67 11.35
CA ALA A 150 16.41 9.93 10.73
C ALA A 150 16.72 9.45 9.30
N TYR A 151 17.46 10.23 8.52
CA TYR A 151 17.94 9.78 7.22
C TYR A 151 18.97 8.65 7.36
N GLN A 152 19.95 8.80 8.25
CA GLN A 152 20.96 7.76 8.48
C GLN A 152 20.31 6.44 8.91
N ALA A 153 19.34 6.48 9.83
CA ALA A 153 18.58 5.30 10.23
C ALA A 153 17.86 4.61 9.06
N ARG A 154 17.30 5.38 8.11
CA ARG A 154 16.66 4.82 6.90
C ARG A 154 17.68 4.21 5.93
N LEU A 155 18.84 4.82 5.79
CA LEU A 155 19.92 4.31 4.95
C LEU A 155 20.49 3.01 5.53
N GLU A 156 20.68 2.95 6.85
CA GLU A 156 21.08 1.74 7.57
C GLU A 156 20.04 0.64 7.42
N GLN A 157 18.75 0.94 7.62
CA GLN A 157 17.66 -0.02 7.44
C GLN A 157 17.62 -0.57 6.02
N TYR A 158 17.76 0.30 5.01
CA TYR A 158 17.83 -0.13 3.61
C TYR A 158 19.03 -1.05 3.36
N THR A 159 20.21 -0.70 3.88
CA THR A 159 21.43 -1.49 3.70
C THR A 159 21.31 -2.86 4.37
N GLN A 160 20.74 -2.92 5.58
CA GLN A 160 20.47 -4.17 6.29
C GLN A 160 19.49 -5.06 5.53
N LEU A 161 18.42 -4.49 4.98
CA LEU A 161 17.45 -5.20 4.16
C LEU A 161 18.08 -5.77 2.89
N MET A 162 18.89 -4.98 2.18
CA MET A 162 19.61 -5.45 1.00
C MET A 162 20.57 -6.60 1.33
N ALA A 163 21.37 -6.47 2.40
CA ALA A 163 22.26 -7.53 2.84
C ALA A 163 21.50 -8.81 3.23
N ARG A 164 20.34 -8.67 3.87
CA ARG A 164 19.47 -9.79 4.22
C ARG A 164 18.94 -10.50 2.96
N ILE A 165 18.46 -9.75 1.96
CA ILE A 165 18.00 -10.29 0.67
C ILE A 165 19.13 -11.02 -0.06
N ASP A 166 20.34 -10.44 -0.08
CA ASP A 166 21.51 -11.04 -0.74
C ASP A 166 21.95 -12.34 -0.07
N ALA A 167 21.83 -12.44 1.25
CA ALA A 167 22.14 -13.64 2.02
C ALA A 167 21.11 -14.78 1.84
N MET A 168 19.91 -14.49 1.32
CA MET A 168 18.90 -15.53 1.11
C MET A 168 19.26 -16.46 -0.04
N PRO A 169 19.05 -17.79 0.10
CA PRO A 169 19.23 -18.76 -0.97
C PRO A 169 18.08 -18.71 -2.00
N LEU A 170 17.86 -17.55 -2.61
CA LEU A 170 16.82 -17.33 -3.61
C LEU A 170 17.22 -17.97 -4.95
N SER A 171 16.25 -18.60 -5.61
CA SER A 171 16.39 -19.01 -7.01
C SER A 171 16.59 -17.79 -7.92
N SER A 172 17.12 -18.01 -9.13
CA SER A 172 17.34 -16.93 -10.10
C SER A 172 16.03 -16.21 -10.48
N ASP A 173 14.94 -16.95 -10.70
CA ASP A 173 13.61 -16.39 -10.97
C ASP A 173 13.11 -15.54 -9.79
N MET A 174 13.29 -16.05 -8.57
CA MET A 174 12.87 -15.33 -7.36
C MET A 174 13.64 -14.02 -7.19
N ARG A 175 14.96 -14.07 -7.35
CA ARG A 175 15.83 -12.89 -7.29
C ARG A 175 15.44 -11.88 -8.36
N ALA A 176 15.09 -12.31 -9.57
CA ALA A 176 14.64 -11.43 -10.64
C ALA A 176 13.30 -10.72 -10.33
N ARG A 177 12.43 -11.31 -9.50
CA ARG A 177 11.16 -10.70 -9.05
C ARG A 177 11.35 -9.74 -7.87
N LEU A 178 12.16 -10.12 -6.89
CA LEU A 178 12.34 -9.36 -5.65
C LEU A 178 13.32 -8.18 -5.82
N MET A 179 14.41 -8.37 -6.56
CA MET A 179 15.49 -7.40 -6.65
C MET A 179 15.08 -6.05 -7.29
N PRO A 180 14.28 -6.01 -8.37
CA PRO A 180 13.82 -4.73 -8.93
C PRO A 180 13.03 -3.90 -7.92
N TYR A 181 12.22 -4.56 -7.09
CA TYR A 181 11.46 -3.89 -6.03
C TYR A 181 12.41 -3.35 -4.96
N ALA A 182 13.35 -4.17 -4.47
CA ALA A 182 14.33 -3.76 -3.47
C ALA A 182 15.21 -2.59 -3.95
N LEU A 183 15.74 -2.66 -5.18
CA LEU A 183 16.57 -1.60 -5.77
C LEU A 183 15.80 -0.30 -6.00
N SER A 184 14.48 -0.37 -6.23
CA SER A 184 13.64 0.83 -6.38
C SER A 184 13.47 1.63 -5.09
N THR A 185 13.68 1.00 -3.92
CA THR A 185 13.63 1.66 -2.60
C THR A 185 14.82 2.58 -2.36
N GLY A 186 16.01 2.25 -2.88
CA GLY A 186 17.24 3.03 -2.68
C GLY A 186 17.12 4.51 -3.09
N PRO A 187 16.65 4.82 -4.32
CA PRO A 187 16.41 6.19 -4.75
C PRO A 187 15.40 6.95 -3.86
N LEU A 188 14.38 6.26 -3.32
CA LEU A 188 13.41 6.91 -2.42
C LEU A 188 14.05 7.32 -1.10
N VAL A 189 15.00 6.53 -0.59
CA VAL A 189 15.80 6.89 0.59
C VAL A 189 16.75 8.04 0.26
N ALA A 190 17.46 7.96 -0.88
CA ALA A 190 18.43 8.96 -1.30
C ALA A 190 17.83 10.34 -1.63
N ASN A 191 16.59 10.38 -2.15
CA ASN A 191 15.93 11.63 -2.56
C ASN A 191 15.26 12.43 -1.42
N HIS A 192 15.53 12.09 -0.15
CA HIS A 192 15.03 12.82 1.03
C HIS A 192 13.50 12.97 1.11
N GLN A 193 12.75 11.95 0.70
CA GLN A 193 11.27 11.96 0.77
C GLN A 193 10.80 11.15 1.99
N PRO A 194 10.76 11.73 3.21
CA PRO A 194 10.73 10.94 4.44
C PRO A 194 9.54 9.98 4.55
N ALA A 195 8.35 10.42 4.14
CA ALA A 195 7.15 9.58 4.15
C ALA A 195 7.25 8.44 3.12
N ALA A 196 7.64 8.76 1.88
CA ALA A 196 7.78 7.78 0.81
C ALA A 196 8.89 6.76 1.11
N SER A 197 10.05 7.20 1.63
CA SER A 197 11.13 6.30 2.02
C SER A 197 10.69 5.35 3.13
N SER A 198 10.00 5.87 4.15
CA SER A 198 9.57 5.06 5.31
C SER A 198 8.52 4.02 4.90
N GLN A 199 7.59 4.40 4.02
CA GLN A 199 6.61 3.48 3.46
C GLN A 199 7.29 2.39 2.62
N ALA A 200 8.17 2.77 1.68
CA ALA A 200 8.86 1.82 0.81
C ALA A 200 9.77 0.86 1.60
N LEU A 201 10.43 1.34 2.67
CA LEU A 201 11.21 0.49 3.56
C LEU A 201 10.34 -0.49 4.35
N ARG A 202 9.16 -0.05 4.81
CA ARG A 202 8.21 -0.93 5.49
C ARG A 202 7.70 -2.02 4.55
N GLU A 203 7.29 -1.66 3.35
CA GLU A 203 6.80 -2.63 2.36
C GLU A 203 7.90 -3.60 1.92
N LEU A 204 9.15 -3.12 1.74
CA LEU A 204 10.30 -3.98 1.49
C LEU A 204 10.57 -4.95 2.64
N GLN A 205 10.48 -4.48 3.88
CA GLN A 205 10.57 -5.34 5.07
C GLN A 205 9.49 -6.43 5.06
N LEU A 206 8.22 -6.06 4.87
CA LEU A 206 7.11 -7.02 4.83
C LEU A 206 7.29 -8.05 3.71
N PHE A 207 7.73 -7.62 2.53
CA PHE A 207 7.98 -8.53 1.43
C PHE A 207 9.16 -9.47 1.72
N THR A 208 10.24 -8.94 2.31
CA THR A 208 11.41 -9.72 2.73
C THR A 208 11.03 -10.77 3.78
N ASP A 209 10.24 -10.38 4.79
CA ASP A 209 9.75 -11.29 5.83
C ASP A 209 8.84 -12.38 5.25
N PHE A 210 7.97 -12.03 4.30
CA PHE A 210 7.13 -13.01 3.60
C PHE A 210 7.96 -14.02 2.80
N VAL A 211 8.97 -13.56 2.05
CA VAL A 211 9.82 -14.45 1.24
C VAL A 211 10.60 -15.40 2.12
N GLU A 212 11.23 -14.89 3.19
CA GLU A 212 12.06 -15.69 4.09
C GLU A 212 11.25 -16.72 4.89
N SER A 213 10.04 -16.36 5.32
CA SER A 213 9.28 -17.19 6.25
C SER A 213 8.75 -18.46 5.57
N LYS A 214 8.92 -19.60 6.25
CA LYS A 214 8.12 -20.80 5.96
C LYS A 214 6.74 -20.61 6.58
N LEU A 215 5.68 -20.74 5.79
CA LEU A 215 4.32 -20.46 6.25
C LEU A 215 3.42 -21.69 6.20
N GLN A 216 2.60 -21.86 7.23
CA GLN A 216 1.38 -22.64 7.16
C GLN A 216 0.24 -21.71 6.75
N LEU A 217 -0.56 -22.11 5.77
CA LEU A 217 -1.71 -21.34 5.33
C LEU A 217 -2.92 -21.86 6.11
N VAL A 218 -3.49 -21.03 6.96
CA VAL A 218 -4.50 -21.42 7.96
C VAL A 218 -5.75 -20.59 7.76
N ILE A 219 -6.91 -21.25 7.75
CA ILE A 219 -8.21 -20.60 7.74
C ILE A 219 -8.49 -20.08 9.15
N PRO A 220 -8.65 -18.76 9.34
CA PRO A 220 -8.93 -18.19 10.66
C PRO A 220 -10.29 -18.69 11.15
N ASP A 221 -10.36 -19.20 12.37
CA ASP A 221 -11.59 -19.73 12.97
C ASP A 221 -12.01 -19.00 14.25
N GLY A 222 -11.28 -17.94 14.64
CA GLY A 222 -11.59 -17.12 15.79
C GLY A 222 -12.93 -16.40 15.71
N THR A 223 -13.44 -16.02 16.90
CA THR A 223 -14.66 -15.22 17.04
C THR A 223 -14.48 -13.87 16.37
N GLY A 224 -15.40 -13.51 15.46
CA GLY A 224 -15.32 -12.27 14.69
C GLY A 224 -14.43 -12.34 13.44
N GLU A 225 -13.68 -13.43 13.25
CA GLU A 225 -12.83 -13.60 12.07
C GLU A 225 -13.63 -14.15 10.88
N VAL A 226 -13.36 -13.59 9.70
CA VAL A 226 -13.95 -14.04 8.44
C VAL A 226 -13.17 -15.24 7.93
N SER A 227 -13.81 -16.42 7.89
CA SER A 227 -13.21 -17.66 7.36
C SER A 227 -13.47 -17.88 5.86
N GLY A 228 -14.40 -17.13 5.27
CA GLY A 228 -14.77 -17.25 3.87
C GLY A 228 -15.93 -16.34 3.47
N TYR A 229 -16.04 -16.07 2.18
CA TYR A 229 -17.04 -15.15 1.62
C TYR A 229 -17.44 -15.57 0.19
N GLU A 230 -18.53 -14.99 -0.29
CA GLU A 230 -19.02 -15.14 -1.66
C GLU A 230 -18.72 -13.83 -2.41
N ARG A 231 -18.28 -13.91 -3.67
CA ARG A 231 -18.08 -12.73 -4.53
C ARG A 231 -18.85 -12.90 -5.83
N CYS A 232 -19.53 -11.84 -6.25
CA CYS A 232 -20.11 -11.75 -7.59
C CYS A 232 -19.01 -11.40 -8.59
N LEU A 233 -18.65 -12.34 -9.47
CA LEU A 233 -17.64 -12.11 -10.51
C LEU A 233 -18.26 -11.73 -11.86
N MET A 234 -19.54 -12.01 -12.06
CA MET A 234 -20.26 -11.64 -13.28
C MET A 234 -21.49 -10.82 -12.88
N GLY A 235 -21.36 -9.49 -13.04
CA GLY A 235 -22.27 -8.47 -12.50
C GLY A 235 -23.75 -8.79 -12.69
N ASP A 236 -24.30 -8.51 -13.87
CA ASP A 236 -25.75 -8.59 -14.16
C ASP A 236 -26.34 -10.00 -13.99
N THR A 237 -25.50 -11.03 -13.99
CA THR A 237 -25.89 -12.42 -13.75
C THR A 237 -25.93 -12.81 -12.27
N CYS A 238 -25.32 -12.02 -11.38
CA CYS A 238 -25.25 -12.33 -9.97
C CYS A 238 -26.54 -11.89 -9.25
N GLN A 239 -27.55 -12.76 -9.26
CA GLN A 239 -28.80 -12.53 -8.54
C GLN A 239 -28.75 -13.07 -7.10
N ARG A 240 -29.44 -12.39 -6.18
CA ARG A 240 -29.57 -12.81 -4.78
C ARG A 240 -30.27 -14.17 -4.71
N GLY A 241 -29.56 -15.19 -4.22
CA GLY A 241 -30.08 -16.57 -4.15
C GLY A 241 -29.73 -17.46 -5.36
N SER A 242 -29.18 -16.90 -6.44
CA SER A 242 -28.65 -17.67 -7.57
C SER A 242 -27.23 -18.18 -7.29
N LYS A 243 -26.85 -19.24 -8.02
CA LYS A 243 -25.47 -19.75 -8.10
C LYS A 243 -24.71 -19.09 -9.27
N ASP A 244 -25.42 -18.51 -10.22
CA ASP A 244 -24.85 -17.95 -11.44
C ASP A 244 -24.06 -16.68 -11.14
N GLY A 245 -22.90 -16.55 -11.78
CA GLY A 245 -22.00 -15.40 -11.58
C GLY A 245 -21.31 -15.31 -10.21
N LYS A 246 -21.55 -16.26 -9.30
CA LYS A 246 -20.91 -16.31 -7.97
C LYS A 246 -19.64 -17.15 -7.95
N ALA A 247 -18.66 -16.68 -7.17
CA ALA A 247 -17.51 -17.45 -6.73
C ALA A 247 -17.44 -17.50 -5.21
N TRP A 248 -16.85 -18.57 -4.69
CA TRP A 248 -16.70 -18.80 -3.26
C TRP A 248 -15.23 -18.78 -2.90
N PHE A 249 -14.91 -18.12 -1.79
CA PHE A 249 -13.55 -17.95 -1.30
C PHE A 249 -13.47 -18.42 0.15
N LEU A 250 -12.36 -19.09 0.49
CA LEU A 250 -11.93 -19.26 1.87
C LEU A 250 -10.82 -18.27 2.16
N VAL A 251 -10.86 -17.66 3.34
CA VAL A 251 -9.83 -16.75 3.80
C VAL A 251 -8.72 -17.54 4.47
N PHE A 252 -7.49 -17.10 4.30
CA PHE A 252 -6.35 -17.62 5.03
C PHE A 252 -5.40 -16.54 5.51
N GLN A 253 -4.73 -16.87 6.61
CA GLN A 253 -3.56 -16.20 7.14
C GLN A 253 -2.33 -17.08 6.93
N GLY A 254 -1.17 -16.47 6.77
CA GLY A 254 0.12 -17.19 6.75
C GLY A 254 0.71 -17.17 8.15
N HIS A 255 0.85 -18.35 8.78
CA HIS A 255 1.49 -18.47 10.09
C HIS A 255 2.92 -18.96 9.94
N ASP A 256 3.87 -18.27 10.56
CA ASP A 256 5.26 -18.73 10.67
C ASP A 256 5.37 -19.97 11.60
N PRO A 257 6.54 -20.62 11.71
CA PRO A 257 6.71 -21.77 12.59
C PRO A 257 6.49 -21.46 14.08
N GLN A 258 6.51 -20.19 14.47
CA GLN A 258 6.21 -19.70 15.81
C GLN A 258 4.71 -19.42 16.00
N GLY A 259 3.89 -19.60 14.95
CA GLY A 259 2.45 -19.36 14.96
C GLY A 259 2.05 -17.90 14.74
N ARG A 260 3.00 -16.99 14.47
CA ARG A 260 2.71 -15.57 14.25
C ARG A 260 2.22 -15.36 12.82
N VAL A 261 1.24 -14.46 12.68
CA VAL A 261 0.72 -14.07 11.37
C VAL A 261 1.75 -13.23 10.63
N VAL A 262 2.02 -13.60 9.38
CA VAL A 262 2.93 -12.91 8.47
C VAL A 262 2.10 -12.22 7.40
N THR A 263 2.27 -10.90 7.29
CA THR A 263 1.62 -10.07 6.26
C THR A 263 2.11 -10.48 4.87
N MET A 264 1.17 -10.66 3.95
CA MET A 264 1.44 -11.18 2.61
C MET A 264 1.22 -10.12 1.54
N PRO A 265 2.07 -10.08 0.50
CA PRO A 265 1.81 -9.31 -0.71
C PRO A 265 0.75 -10.02 -1.57
N VAL A 266 -0.29 -9.28 -1.95
CA VAL A 266 -1.36 -9.70 -2.85
C VAL A 266 -1.41 -8.76 -4.03
N LEU A 267 -1.35 -9.30 -5.24
CA LEU A 267 -1.55 -8.53 -6.46
C LEU A 267 -3.04 -8.30 -6.68
N GLY A 268 -3.48 -7.04 -6.58
CA GLY A 268 -4.84 -6.63 -6.85
C GLY A 268 -5.18 -6.65 -8.35
N SER A 269 -6.46 -6.53 -8.67
CA SER A 269 -6.94 -6.52 -10.07
C SER A 269 -6.46 -5.32 -10.89
N ASN A 270 -6.05 -4.25 -10.21
CA ASN A 270 -5.44 -3.06 -10.80
C ASN A 270 -3.94 -3.22 -11.10
N GLY A 271 -3.36 -4.39 -10.79
CA GLY A 271 -1.92 -4.65 -10.96
C GLY A 271 -1.05 -4.04 -9.86
N LEU A 272 -1.63 -3.49 -8.79
CA LEU A 272 -0.91 -2.99 -7.62
C LEU A 272 -0.77 -4.09 -6.56
N THR A 273 0.36 -4.11 -5.87
CA THR A 273 0.58 -5.02 -4.73
C THR A 273 0.05 -4.35 -3.46
N THR A 274 -0.85 -5.04 -2.77
CA THR A 274 -1.37 -4.66 -1.46
C THR A 274 -0.82 -5.64 -0.41
N PHE A 275 -0.47 -5.13 0.77
CA PHE A 275 -0.03 -5.95 1.90
C PHE A 275 -1.20 -6.19 2.84
N THR A 276 -1.50 -7.46 3.12
CA THR A 276 -2.62 -7.86 3.97
C THR A 276 -2.29 -9.13 4.74
N ASP A 277 -2.83 -9.23 5.96
CA ASP A 277 -2.69 -10.42 6.79
C ASP A 277 -3.64 -11.53 6.35
N THR A 278 -4.70 -11.18 5.61
CA THR A 278 -5.74 -12.12 5.17
C THR A 278 -5.88 -12.11 3.66
N VAL A 279 -5.96 -13.30 3.07
CA VAL A 279 -6.09 -13.49 1.63
C VAL A 279 -7.21 -14.48 1.35
N GLY A 280 -8.07 -14.18 0.40
CA GLY A 280 -9.06 -15.10 -0.13
C GLY A 280 -8.47 -15.97 -1.23
N VAL A 281 -8.78 -17.27 -1.20
CA VAL A 281 -8.48 -18.21 -2.27
C VAL A 281 -9.76 -18.90 -2.73
N GLN A 282 -9.93 -18.98 -4.05
CA GLN A 282 -11.15 -19.51 -4.64
C GLN A 282 -11.30 -21.02 -4.41
N VAL A 283 -12.48 -21.42 -3.95
CA VAL A 283 -12.86 -22.80 -3.70
C VAL A 283 -14.14 -23.19 -4.42
N SER A 284 -14.40 -24.49 -4.51
CA SER A 284 -15.72 -24.95 -4.93
C SER A 284 -16.79 -24.59 -3.91
N ARG A 285 -18.02 -24.38 -4.38
CA ARG A 285 -19.20 -24.17 -3.52
C ARG A 285 -19.34 -25.25 -2.45
N ALA A 286 -19.09 -26.51 -2.83
CA ALA A 286 -19.20 -27.62 -1.91
C ALA A 286 -18.21 -27.52 -0.74
N GLN A 287 -16.97 -27.08 -1.00
CA GLN A 287 -15.98 -26.84 0.06
C GLN A 287 -16.39 -25.67 0.96
N TYR A 288 -16.78 -24.54 0.37
CA TYR A 288 -17.25 -23.39 1.13
C TYR A 288 -18.41 -23.74 2.07
N LEU A 289 -19.42 -24.46 1.57
CA LEU A 289 -20.57 -24.88 2.37
C LEU A 289 -20.18 -25.84 3.51
N ARG A 290 -19.20 -26.72 3.29
CA ARG A 290 -18.65 -27.59 4.34
C ARG A 290 -18.02 -26.79 5.47
N SER A 291 -17.09 -25.88 5.15
CA SER A 291 -16.44 -25.01 6.13
C SER A 291 -17.44 -24.14 6.89
N ARG A 292 -18.44 -23.58 6.18
CA ARG A 292 -19.52 -22.80 6.80
C ARG A 292 -20.37 -23.63 7.76
N LYS A 293 -20.68 -24.88 7.41
CA LYS A 293 -21.44 -25.80 8.27
C LYS A 293 -20.64 -26.14 9.53
N SER A 294 -19.35 -26.46 9.39
CA SER A 294 -18.43 -26.72 10.52
C SER A 294 -18.41 -25.55 11.50
N LYS A 295 -18.06 -24.34 11.02
CA LYS A 295 -17.96 -23.15 11.88
C LYS A 295 -19.27 -22.81 12.59
N ARG A 296 -20.41 -23.02 11.94
CA ARG A 296 -21.73 -22.79 12.57
C ARG A 296 -22.09 -23.84 13.62
N ALA A 297 -21.65 -25.07 13.46
CA ALA A 297 -21.99 -26.16 14.36
C ALA A 297 -21.12 -26.15 15.62
N THR A 298 -19.81 -25.89 15.47
CA THR A 298 -18.82 -26.05 16.55
C THR A 298 -18.09 -24.77 16.93
N GLY A 299 -18.27 -23.69 16.17
CA GLY A 299 -17.43 -22.49 16.28
C GLY A 299 -16.09 -22.62 15.54
N HIS A 300 -15.71 -23.82 15.08
CA HIS A 300 -14.38 -24.12 14.51
C HIS A 300 -14.43 -24.57 13.06
N ILE A 301 -13.32 -24.38 12.34
CA ILE A 301 -13.15 -24.88 10.96
C ILE A 301 -12.47 -26.26 11.00
N ASP A 302 -13.14 -27.26 10.44
CA ASP A 302 -12.51 -28.58 10.22
C ASP A 302 -11.29 -28.47 9.30
N LYS A 303 -10.15 -29.01 9.76
CA LYS A 303 -8.86 -29.01 9.05
C LYS A 303 -8.48 -27.58 8.60
N PRO A 304 -8.20 -26.65 9.53
CA PRO A 304 -8.01 -25.24 9.21
C PRO A 304 -6.76 -24.99 8.35
N ILE A 305 -5.74 -25.84 8.47
CA ILE A 305 -4.55 -25.79 7.61
C ILE A 305 -4.91 -26.40 6.26
N PHE A 306 -4.73 -25.64 5.18
CA PHE A 306 -5.09 -26.05 3.80
C PHE A 306 -4.02 -25.78 2.75
N GLY A 307 -2.85 -25.31 3.19
CA GLY A 307 -1.72 -25.10 2.33
C GLY A 307 -0.46 -24.76 3.12
N LYS A 308 0.62 -24.58 2.39
CA LYS A 308 1.93 -24.20 2.90
C LYS A 308 2.68 -23.35 1.89
N LYS A 309 3.63 -22.58 2.38
CA LYS A 309 4.65 -21.89 1.59
C LYS A 309 6.01 -22.27 2.17
N ASP A 310 6.92 -22.73 1.34
CA ASP A 310 8.28 -22.98 1.79
C ASP A 310 9.05 -21.65 1.95
N ALA A 311 10.11 -21.66 2.76
CA ALA A 311 11.01 -20.52 2.90
C ALA A 311 11.68 -20.21 1.56
N TYR A 312 12.01 -18.94 1.32
CA TYR A 312 12.70 -18.47 0.12
C TYR A 312 11.94 -18.70 -1.19
N SER A 313 10.61 -18.86 -1.08
CA SER A 313 9.69 -19.06 -2.20
C SER A 313 8.46 -18.14 -2.08
N LEU A 314 7.86 -17.79 -3.22
CA LEU A 314 6.55 -17.15 -3.31
C LEU A 314 5.43 -18.16 -3.57
N ASP A 315 5.79 -19.41 -3.89
CA ASP A 315 4.84 -20.42 -4.30
C ASP A 315 4.04 -20.91 -3.09
N ARG A 316 2.73 -20.74 -3.20
CA ARG A 316 1.76 -21.24 -2.22
C ARG A 316 1.26 -22.59 -2.71
N GLY A 317 1.62 -23.66 -2.00
CA GLY A 317 1.11 -25.00 -2.24
C GLY A 317 -0.19 -25.21 -1.47
N PHE A 318 -1.27 -25.49 -2.18
CA PHE A 318 -2.58 -25.79 -1.59
C PHE A 318 -2.95 -27.26 -1.76
N ASP A 319 -3.82 -27.75 -0.88
CA ASP A 319 -4.41 -29.07 -1.06
C ASP A 319 -5.58 -29.07 -2.08
N ALA A 320 -6.16 -30.25 -2.30
CA ALA A 320 -7.23 -30.49 -3.28
C ALA A 320 -8.56 -29.74 -2.99
N ARG A 321 -8.66 -28.99 -1.89
CA ARG A 321 -9.84 -28.14 -1.62
C ARG A 321 -9.86 -26.90 -2.49
N ILE A 322 -8.70 -26.43 -2.93
CA ILE A 322 -8.56 -25.25 -3.78
C ILE A 322 -8.77 -25.64 -5.23
N ILE A 323 -9.44 -24.77 -6.00
CA ILE A 323 -9.59 -24.96 -7.43
C ILE A 323 -8.22 -24.71 -8.09
N PRO A 324 -7.66 -25.65 -8.88
CA PRO A 324 -6.43 -25.41 -9.61
C PRO A 324 -6.58 -24.20 -10.54
N GLY A 325 -5.64 -23.25 -10.47
CA GLY A 325 -5.75 -21.97 -11.20
C GLY A 325 -6.83 -21.02 -10.66
N GLY A 326 -7.37 -21.29 -9.47
CA GLY A 326 -8.33 -20.43 -8.78
C GLY A 326 -7.75 -19.05 -8.49
N ARG A 327 -8.64 -18.05 -8.41
CA ARG A 327 -8.24 -16.66 -8.17
C ARG A 327 -7.85 -16.43 -6.71
N TYR A 328 -6.88 -15.56 -6.50
CA TYR A 328 -6.65 -14.91 -5.22
C TYR A 328 -7.42 -13.61 -5.18
N ASP A 329 -7.85 -13.23 -3.99
CA ASP A 329 -8.65 -12.04 -3.80
C ASP A 329 -8.35 -11.44 -2.43
N ASN A 330 -8.40 -10.10 -2.34
CA ASN A 330 -8.24 -9.43 -1.07
C ASN A 330 -9.62 -9.25 -0.44
N PRO A 331 -9.91 -9.86 0.73
CA PRO A 331 -11.21 -9.72 1.38
C PRO A 331 -11.54 -8.27 1.72
N SER A 332 -10.54 -7.39 1.91
CA SER A 332 -10.76 -5.98 2.25
C SER A 332 -11.20 -5.09 1.09
N GLU A 333 -11.13 -5.55 -0.17
CA GLU A 333 -11.40 -4.72 -1.35
C GLU A 333 -12.89 -4.63 -1.72
N ASP A 334 -13.79 -5.35 -1.03
CA ASP A 334 -15.25 -5.20 -1.21
C ASP A 334 -16.01 -5.59 0.08
N PRO A 335 -16.65 -4.63 0.79
CA PRO A 335 -17.21 -4.87 2.12
C PRO A 335 -18.54 -5.61 2.13
N GLN A 336 -18.96 -6.26 1.03
CA GLN A 336 -20.12 -7.17 1.03
C GLN A 336 -19.78 -8.49 1.76
N TYR A 337 -19.38 -8.38 3.02
CA TYR A 337 -19.24 -9.51 3.91
C TYR A 337 -20.63 -10.04 4.25
N ILE A 338 -20.90 -11.28 3.87
CA ILE A 338 -21.95 -12.05 4.54
C ILE A 338 -21.35 -12.50 5.86
N THR A 339 -21.34 -11.60 6.85
CA THR A 339 -21.05 -11.98 8.23
C THR A 339 -22.21 -12.86 8.72
N ALA A 340 -21.87 -13.98 9.33
CA ALA A 340 -22.80 -14.57 10.28
C ALA A 340 -22.82 -13.61 11.47
N ARG A 341 -23.87 -12.79 11.58
CA ARG A 341 -24.20 -12.21 12.88
C ARG A 341 -24.56 -13.38 13.80
N PHE A 342 -23.81 -13.50 14.89
CA PHE A 342 -24.17 -14.36 16.00
C PHE A 342 -25.43 -13.83 16.68
#